data_AF-R5YGB9-F1
#
_entry.id   AF-R5YGB9-F1
#
_cell.length_a   1.000
_cell.length_b   1.000
_cell.length_c   1.000
_cell.angle_alpha   90.00
_cell.angle_beta   90.00
_cell.angle_gamma   90.00
#
_symmetry.space_group_name_H-M   'P 1'
#
loop_
_entity.id
_entity.type
_entity.pdbx_description
1 polymer ?
#
loop_
_entity_poly.entity_id
_entity_poly.type
_entity_poly.pdbx_seq_one_letter_code
_entity_poly.pdbx_strand_id
1 'polypeptide(L)'
;MNNLKMLLKNSPITRNGYQVLKHIRDNFRNKIKFKYTGKYIDRSKGSEYLCIVLAGYKEFAYPNVFGRIKKYQREDMDICVISSGLYSEELDRICEKNSWSYLSTEQNNVCLVQNVAIAKHPNAKYIFKLDEDVFITENYFDNMMRAYRHAKSGKYNPGVMAPLLLVNGYSSARIIEKLNLVQIYEKKFGKFKYATGPLTQIESNPEFAKFMWGESDYVSNIDELNTKFSKQDLDEKPCPYRFSIGAILFEKSLWEEMQYFSVEKNSIGMGADEEQLDTYCFLHSKPLMVSENIVVGHLSFSKQNQAMKEYYQKYKNRFTY
;
A
#
# COMPACT_ATOMS: atom_id res chain seq x y z
N MET A 1 -28.35 17.20 -20.74
CA MET A 1 -27.53 16.06 -21.25
C MET A 1 -28.00 14.66 -20.81
N ASN A 2 -28.68 14.47 -19.67
CA ASN A 2 -29.14 13.14 -19.22
C ASN A 2 -30.30 12.55 -20.04
N ASN A 3 -31.25 13.38 -20.50
CA ASN A 3 -32.43 12.89 -21.24
C ASN A 3 -32.08 12.31 -22.63
N LEU A 4 -31.09 12.87 -23.32
CA LEU A 4 -30.66 12.39 -24.64
C LEU A 4 -29.96 11.02 -24.56
N LYS A 5 -29.14 10.80 -23.52
CA LYS A 5 -28.51 9.50 -23.26
C LYS A 5 -29.54 8.42 -22.93
N MET A 6 -30.60 8.77 -22.20
CA MET A 6 -31.70 7.85 -21.90
C MET A 6 -32.50 7.47 -23.15
N LEU A 7 -32.81 8.45 -24.00
CA LEU A 7 -33.51 8.23 -25.28
C LEU A 7 -32.74 7.32 -26.24
N LEU A 8 -31.42 7.52 -26.34
CA LEU A 8 -30.54 6.68 -27.18
C LEU A 8 -30.32 5.27 -26.62
N LYS A 9 -30.43 5.09 -25.30
CA LYS A 9 -30.28 3.78 -24.65
C LYS A 9 -31.54 2.92 -24.79
N ASN A 10 -32.72 3.55 -24.85
CA ASN A 10 -34.01 2.86 -24.81
C ASN A 10 -34.67 2.70 -26.19
N SER A 11 -34.15 3.34 -27.24
CA SER A 11 -34.66 3.16 -28.61
C SER A 11 -34.07 1.90 -29.27
N PRO A 12 -34.89 0.99 -29.83
CA PRO A 12 -34.44 -0.21 -30.53
C PRO A 12 -33.47 0.06 -31.70
N ILE A 13 -33.59 1.24 -32.32
CA ILE A 13 -32.83 1.64 -33.52
C ILE A 13 -31.43 2.12 -33.14
N THR A 14 -31.26 2.78 -31.99
CA THR A 14 -29.99 3.40 -31.58
C THR A 14 -29.25 2.62 -30.49
N ARG A 15 -29.89 1.61 -29.88
CA ARG A 15 -29.31 0.74 -28.83
C ARG A 15 -28.02 0.05 -29.27
N ASN A 16 -27.97 -0.51 -30.48
CA ASN A 16 -26.78 -1.21 -30.99
C ASN A 16 -25.61 -0.23 -31.22
N GLY A 17 -25.87 0.93 -31.85
CA GLY A 17 -24.87 1.99 -32.02
C GLY A 17 -24.38 2.55 -30.69
N TYR A 18 -25.27 2.74 -29.71
CA TYR A 18 -24.90 3.16 -28.36
C TYR A 18 -24.03 2.11 -27.65
N GLN A 19 -24.33 0.81 -27.79
CA GLN A 19 -23.51 -0.26 -27.23
C GLN A 19 -22.12 -0.32 -27.86
N VAL A 20 -22.02 -0.16 -29.19
CA VAL A 20 -20.73 -0.07 -29.89
C VAL A 20 -19.93 1.14 -29.43
N LEU A 21 -20.54 2.32 -29.35
CA LEU A 21 -19.88 3.54 -28.86
C LEU A 21 -19.46 3.42 -27.39
N LYS A 22 -20.28 2.78 -26.56
CA LYS A 22 -19.93 2.46 -25.18
C LYS A 22 -18.72 1.54 -25.13
N HIS A 23 -18.69 0.48 -25.94
CA HIS A 23 -17.57 -0.46 -26.00
C HIS A 23 -16.28 0.22 -26.48
N ILE A 24 -16.34 1.05 -27.53
CA ILE A 24 -15.19 1.84 -28.01
C ILE A 24 -14.67 2.77 -26.92
N ARG A 25 -15.57 3.47 -26.22
CA ARG A 25 -15.21 4.38 -25.13
C ARG A 25 -14.58 3.63 -23.95
N ASP A 26 -15.14 2.48 -23.58
CA ASP A 26 -14.67 1.68 -22.46
C ASP A 26 -13.29 1.04 -22.81
N ASN A 27 -13.09 0.59 -24.05
CA ASN A 27 -11.78 0.15 -24.56
C ASN A 27 -10.75 1.28 -24.57
N PHE A 28 -11.14 2.49 -24.99
CA PHE A 28 -10.25 3.64 -24.97
C PHE A 28 -9.86 4.05 -23.54
N ARG A 29 -10.82 4.03 -22.61
CA ARG A 29 -10.58 4.27 -21.17
C ARG A 29 -9.62 3.24 -20.60
N ASN A 30 -9.82 1.96 -20.89
CA ASN A 30 -8.92 0.90 -20.46
C ASN A 30 -7.52 1.11 -21.05
N LYS A 31 -7.40 1.47 -22.33
CA LYS A 31 -6.09 1.75 -22.95
C LYS A 31 -5.33 2.88 -22.26
N ILE A 32 -6.02 3.92 -21.78
CA ILE A 32 -5.39 5.03 -21.04
C ILE A 32 -4.82 4.57 -19.70
N LYS A 33 -5.50 3.65 -19.00
CA LYS A 33 -5.07 3.15 -17.67
C LYS A 33 -3.71 2.43 -17.67
N PHE A 34 -3.22 2.04 -18.86
CA PHE A 34 -1.95 1.34 -19.05
C PHE A 34 -1.01 2.05 -20.03
N LYS A 35 -1.40 3.19 -20.61
CA LYS A 35 -0.56 3.89 -21.59
C LYS A 35 0.55 4.64 -20.83
N TYR A 36 1.79 4.21 -21.02
CA TYR A 36 2.96 4.82 -20.39
C TYR A 36 4.12 5.00 -21.39
N THR A 37 5.03 5.90 -21.03
CA THR A 37 6.40 5.99 -21.55
C THR A 37 7.35 5.77 -20.39
N GLY A 38 8.49 5.12 -20.61
CA GLY A 38 9.43 4.77 -19.56
C GLY A 38 10.17 3.46 -19.84
N LYS A 39 10.80 2.88 -18.81
CA LYS A 39 11.64 1.69 -18.94
C LYS A 39 11.09 0.57 -18.08
N TYR A 40 11.02 -0.63 -18.65
CA TYR A 40 10.74 -1.85 -17.90
C TYR A 40 11.88 -2.84 -18.12
N ILE A 41 12.48 -3.29 -17.03
CA ILE A 41 13.53 -4.30 -17.02
C ILE A 41 12.95 -5.50 -16.29
N ASP A 42 12.62 -6.52 -17.07
CA ASP A 42 12.00 -7.75 -16.57
C ASP A 42 13.09 -8.68 -16.02
N ARG A 43 12.95 -9.03 -14.75
CA ARG A 43 13.71 -10.11 -14.09
C ARG A 43 12.76 -11.05 -13.34
N SER A 44 11.48 -11.06 -13.74
CA SER A 44 10.45 -11.88 -13.14
C SER A 44 10.67 -13.37 -13.45
N LYS A 45 10.18 -14.20 -12.54
CA LYS A 45 10.18 -15.67 -12.63
C LYS A 45 8.79 -16.20 -13.00
N GLY A 46 7.80 -15.32 -13.17
CA GLY A 46 6.43 -15.68 -13.50
C GLY A 46 5.68 -16.25 -12.30
N SER A 47 5.91 -15.70 -11.11
CA SER A 47 5.32 -16.15 -9.85
C SER A 47 3.82 -15.81 -9.72
N GLU A 48 3.11 -16.57 -8.89
CA GLU A 48 1.76 -16.24 -8.41
C GLU A 48 1.75 -15.13 -7.35
N TYR A 49 2.89 -14.83 -6.74
CA TYR A 49 3.09 -13.78 -5.74
C TYR A 49 3.91 -12.64 -6.34
N LEU A 50 3.32 -11.45 -6.41
CA LEU A 50 4.01 -10.23 -6.81
C LEU A 50 4.07 -9.27 -5.63
N CYS A 51 5.25 -8.75 -5.31
CA CYS A 51 5.38 -7.54 -4.49
C CYS A 51 5.81 -6.36 -5.36
N ILE A 52 4.96 -5.35 -5.44
CA ILE A 52 5.31 -4.05 -6.00
C ILE A 52 5.83 -3.13 -4.89
N VAL A 53 6.97 -2.49 -5.13
CA VAL A 53 7.58 -1.53 -4.18
C VAL A 53 7.63 -0.15 -4.83
N LEU A 54 6.78 0.76 -4.39
CA LEU A 54 6.71 2.13 -4.90
C LEU A 54 7.84 2.97 -4.30
N ALA A 55 8.80 3.35 -5.12
CA ALA A 55 10.01 4.05 -4.70
C ALA A 55 10.46 5.13 -5.69
N GLY A 56 11.34 6.02 -5.25
CA GLY A 56 11.98 7.01 -6.10
C GLY A 56 12.35 8.31 -5.40
N TYR A 57 11.84 8.58 -4.20
CA TYR A 57 11.91 9.90 -3.56
C TYR A 57 12.54 9.88 -2.16
N LYS A 58 12.81 8.70 -1.58
CA LYS A 58 13.38 8.54 -0.24
C LYS A 58 14.64 7.65 -0.24
N GLU A 59 15.60 7.96 -1.11
CA GLU A 59 16.87 7.19 -1.26
C GLU A 59 17.61 6.93 0.06
N PHE A 60 17.53 7.86 1.02
CA PHE A 60 18.14 7.70 2.34
C PHE A 60 17.61 6.47 3.13
N ALA A 61 16.39 6.03 2.86
CA ALA A 61 15.75 4.89 3.52
C ALA A 61 16.07 3.54 2.84
N TYR A 62 16.54 3.56 1.58
CA TYR A 62 16.74 2.37 0.76
C TYR A 62 17.58 1.27 1.42
N PRO A 63 18.71 1.57 2.09
CA PRO A 63 19.54 0.51 2.69
C PRO A 63 18.78 -0.35 3.71
N ASN A 64 17.90 0.26 4.51
CA ASN A 64 17.11 -0.46 5.50
C ASN A 64 15.84 -1.05 4.91
N VAL A 65 15.15 -0.35 4.02
CA VAL A 65 13.89 -0.81 3.42
C VAL A 65 14.13 -1.99 2.46
N PHE A 66 14.96 -1.80 1.43
CA PHE A 66 15.28 -2.88 0.49
C PHE A 66 16.11 -3.99 1.13
N GLY A 67 16.91 -3.63 2.12
CA GLY A 67 17.62 -4.58 2.97
C GLY A 67 16.69 -5.57 3.67
N ARG A 68 15.66 -5.04 4.37
CA ARG A 68 14.62 -5.85 5.01
C ARG A 68 13.84 -6.67 3.98
N ILE A 69 13.47 -6.08 2.84
CA ILE A 69 12.81 -6.81 1.75
C ILE A 69 13.67 -7.98 1.28
N LYS A 70 14.97 -7.78 1.02
CA LYS A 70 15.87 -8.86 0.60
C LYS A 70 16.02 -9.95 1.65
N LYS A 71 16.07 -9.59 2.94
CA LYS A 71 16.20 -10.54 4.04
C LYS A 71 14.93 -11.38 4.25
N TYR A 72 13.76 -10.77 4.12
CA TYR A 72 12.48 -11.39 4.51
C TYR A 72 11.55 -11.74 3.34
N GLN A 73 11.94 -11.49 2.08
CA GLN A 73 11.19 -11.92 0.90
C GLN A 73 11.04 -13.44 0.84
N ARG A 74 9.98 -13.90 0.18
CA ARG A 74 9.83 -15.30 -0.20
C ARG A 74 10.68 -15.62 -1.42
N GLU A 75 11.20 -16.84 -1.52
CA GLU A 75 11.98 -17.29 -2.68
C GLU A 75 11.15 -17.39 -3.96
N ASP A 76 9.88 -17.78 -3.80
CA ASP A 76 8.90 -18.01 -4.85
C ASP A 76 8.12 -16.75 -5.25
N MET A 77 8.59 -15.55 -4.92
CA MET A 77 7.91 -14.28 -5.19
C MET A 77 8.67 -13.45 -6.24
N ASP A 78 7.91 -12.79 -7.11
CA ASP A 78 8.43 -11.72 -7.96
C ASP A 78 8.41 -10.40 -7.18
N ILE A 79 9.55 -9.70 -7.17
CA ILE A 79 9.63 -8.32 -6.68
C ILE A 79 9.78 -7.41 -7.90
N CYS A 80 8.89 -6.42 -8.00
CA CYS A 80 9.01 -5.34 -8.97
C CYS A 80 9.11 -4.02 -8.22
N VAL A 81 10.28 -3.38 -8.27
CA VAL A 81 10.41 -2.01 -7.81
C VAL A 81 9.84 -1.10 -8.89
N ILE A 82 9.06 -0.10 -8.49
CA ILE A 82 8.37 0.79 -9.40
C ILE A 82 8.63 2.25 -9.04
N SER A 83 8.95 3.08 -10.02
CA SER A 83 9.13 4.53 -9.82
C SER A 83 8.25 5.33 -10.78
N SER A 84 7.45 6.21 -10.19
CA SER A 84 6.53 7.10 -10.90
C SER A 84 7.22 8.41 -11.23
N GLY A 85 7.21 8.83 -12.48
CA GLY A 85 7.71 10.15 -12.88
C GLY A 85 9.23 10.31 -12.90
N LEU A 86 9.99 9.25 -12.66
CA LEU A 86 11.46 9.28 -12.67
C LEU A 86 12.05 7.90 -12.95
N TYR A 87 13.26 7.91 -13.50
CA TYR A 87 14.17 6.76 -13.51
C TYR A 87 15.27 7.00 -12.47
N SER A 88 15.59 5.97 -11.69
CA SER A 88 16.65 6.00 -10.69
C SER A 88 17.67 4.92 -11.01
N GLU A 89 18.92 5.34 -11.25
CA GLU A 89 20.04 4.42 -11.43
C GLU A 89 20.29 3.57 -10.18
N GLU A 90 20.10 4.15 -9.00
CA GLU A 90 20.26 3.45 -7.73
C GLU A 90 19.21 2.34 -7.59
N LEU A 91 17.95 2.61 -7.94
CA LEU A 91 16.92 1.57 -7.95
C LEU A 91 17.22 0.46 -8.98
N ASP A 92 17.71 0.80 -10.18
CA ASP A 92 18.10 -0.22 -11.16
C ASP A 92 19.24 -1.10 -10.63
N ARG A 93 20.27 -0.51 -10.02
CA ARG A 93 21.38 -1.27 -9.39
C ARG A 93 20.91 -2.17 -8.27
N ILE A 94 20.03 -1.66 -7.38
CA ILE A 94 19.41 -2.47 -6.32
C ILE A 94 18.65 -3.64 -6.93
N CYS A 95 17.87 -3.40 -7.98
CA CYS A 95 17.10 -4.44 -8.65
C CYS A 95 17.99 -5.47 -9.35
N GLU A 96 19.01 -5.03 -10.07
CA GLU A 96 19.99 -5.89 -10.72
C GLU A 96 20.68 -6.82 -9.73
N LYS A 97 21.23 -6.26 -8.64
CA LYS A 97 21.92 -7.01 -7.58
C LYS A 97 21.03 -8.09 -6.95
N ASN A 98 19.73 -7.83 -6.85
CA ASN A 98 18.80 -8.74 -6.18
C ASN A 98 17.97 -9.62 -7.13
N SER A 99 18.19 -9.49 -8.45
CA SER A 99 17.39 -10.14 -9.50
C SER A 99 15.90 -9.78 -9.42
N TRP A 100 15.60 -8.50 -9.19
CA TRP A 100 14.26 -7.94 -9.16
C TRP A 100 13.94 -7.17 -10.45
N SER A 101 12.67 -7.14 -10.82
CA SER A 101 12.20 -6.31 -11.94
C SER A 101 12.22 -4.83 -11.56
N TYR A 102 12.48 -3.95 -12.53
CA TYR A 102 12.39 -2.50 -12.34
C TYR A 102 11.50 -1.87 -13.41
N LEU A 103 10.50 -1.10 -12.98
CA LEU A 103 9.64 -0.31 -13.86
C LEU A 103 9.75 1.17 -13.50
N SER A 104 10.11 2.01 -14.46
CA SER A 104 9.97 3.46 -14.36
C SER A 104 8.95 3.97 -15.38
N THR A 105 8.15 4.96 -14.99
CA THR A 105 7.32 5.74 -15.91
C THR A 105 7.79 7.19 -15.94
N GLU A 106 7.76 7.82 -17.10
CA GLU A 106 7.96 9.28 -17.22
C GLU A 106 6.74 10.04 -16.71
N GLN A 107 5.55 9.45 -16.86
CA GLN A 107 4.34 9.98 -16.23
C GLN A 107 4.48 9.84 -14.72
N ASN A 108 4.41 10.97 -14.02
CA ASN A 108 4.26 10.96 -12.58
C ASN A 108 2.80 10.68 -12.24
N ASN A 109 2.42 9.41 -12.18
CA ASN A 109 1.11 8.97 -11.70
C ASN A 109 1.20 7.59 -11.01
N VAL A 110 0.93 7.57 -9.71
CA VAL A 110 1.04 6.37 -8.86
C VAL A 110 0.07 5.26 -9.29
N CYS A 111 -1.15 5.59 -9.71
CA CYS A 111 -2.12 4.61 -10.21
C CYS A 111 -1.64 3.96 -11.52
N LEU A 112 -1.06 4.74 -12.44
CA LEU A 112 -0.57 4.26 -13.73
C LEU A 112 0.57 3.27 -13.57
N VAL A 113 1.60 3.62 -12.79
CA VAL A 113 2.77 2.75 -12.64
C VAL A 113 2.39 1.43 -11.98
N GLN A 114 1.47 1.44 -11.02
CA GLN A 114 0.95 0.22 -10.39
C GLN A 114 0.16 -0.65 -11.38
N ASN A 115 -0.73 -0.05 -12.17
CA ASN A 115 -1.45 -0.78 -13.22
C ASN A 115 -0.49 -1.47 -14.20
N VAL A 116 0.53 -0.74 -14.67
CA VAL A 116 1.52 -1.29 -15.61
C VAL A 116 2.30 -2.42 -14.95
N ALA A 117 2.74 -2.25 -13.70
CA ALA A 117 3.47 -3.28 -12.97
C ALA A 117 2.65 -4.56 -12.84
N ILE A 118 1.39 -4.48 -12.38
CA ILE A 118 0.52 -5.64 -12.23
C ILE A 118 0.24 -6.30 -13.60
N ALA A 119 0.03 -5.51 -14.66
CA ALA A 119 -0.19 -6.03 -16.01
C ALA A 119 1.05 -6.73 -16.61
N LYS A 120 2.27 -6.31 -16.23
CA LYS A 120 3.52 -6.94 -16.67
C LYS A 120 3.80 -8.28 -15.98
N HIS A 121 3.06 -8.64 -14.94
CA HIS A 121 3.19 -9.92 -14.22
C HIS A 121 1.88 -10.71 -14.37
N PRO A 122 1.63 -11.32 -15.54
CA PRO A 122 0.34 -11.96 -15.85
C PRO A 122 0.00 -13.13 -14.92
N ASN A 123 1.01 -13.86 -14.43
CA ASN A 123 0.85 -15.02 -13.55
C ASN A 123 0.52 -14.65 -12.10
N ALA A 124 0.74 -13.39 -11.69
CA ALA A 124 0.49 -12.96 -10.33
C ALA A 124 -1.01 -13.11 -9.99
N LYS A 125 -1.30 -13.74 -8.85
CA LYS A 125 -2.64 -13.88 -8.26
C LYS A 125 -2.79 -13.05 -7.00
N TYR A 126 -1.70 -12.93 -6.23
CA TYR A 126 -1.62 -12.17 -4.99
C TYR A 126 -0.65 -11.02 -5.17
N ILE A 127 -1.12 -9.81 -4.89
CA ILE A 127 -0.37 -8.58 -5.03
C ILE A 127 -0.10 -8.00 -3.66
N PHE A 128 1.17 -7.94 -3.29
CA PHE A 128 1.68 -7.14 -2.20
C PHE A 128 2.08 -5.77 -2.72
N LYS A 129 1.78 -4.73 -1.95
CA LYS A 129 2.23 -3.36 -2.24
C LYS A 129 2.92 -2.80 -1.01
N LEU A 130 4.11 -2.23 -1.23
CA LEU A 130 4.93 -1.56 -0.21
C LEU A 130 5.33 -0.16 -0.71
N ASP A 131 5.40 0.82 0.17
CA ASP A 131 6.07 2.10 -0.08
C ASP A 131 7.55 2.04 0.32
N GLU A 132 8.35 2.94 -0.25
CA GLU A 132 9.81 3.07 -0.05
C GLU A 132 10.26 3.46 1.36
N ASP A 133 9.32 3.66 2.28
CA ASP A 133 9.56 3.96 3.68
C ASP A 133 8.78 3.03 4.62
N VAL A 134 8.39 1.85 4.11
CA VAL A 134 7.88 0.75 4.90
C VAL A 134 8.98 -0.23 5.26
N PHE A 135 9.14 -0.47 6.56
CA PHE A 135 10.13 -1.36 7.15
C PHE A 135 9.45 -2.67 7.54
N ILE A 136 9.50 -3.67 6.65
CA ILE A 136 8.90 -4.97 6.94
C ILE A 136 9.70 -5.74 8.00
N THR A 137 9.02 -6.64 8.70
CA THR A 137 9.57 -7.48 9.77
C THR A 137 9.62 -8.94 9.33
N GLU A 138 10.26 -9.77 10.14
CA GLU A 138 10.40 -11.20 9.86
C GLU A 138 9.04 -11.88 9.62
N ASN A 139 8.99 -12.79 8.65
CA ASN A 139 7.80 -13.54 8.23
C ASN A 139 6.63 -12.68 7.70
N TYR A 140 6.88 -11.41 7.34
CA TYR A 140 5.84 -10.48 6.86
C TYR A 140 4.94 -11.09 5.77
N PHE A 141 5.52 -11.57 4.66
CA PHE A 141 4.75 -12.05 3.52
C PHE A 141 3.91 -13.29 3.85
N ASP A 142 4.49 -14.24 4.59
CA ASP A 142 3.82 -15.49 4.98
C ASP A 142 2.68 -15.22 5.97
N ASN A 143 2.92 -14.32 6.93
CA ASN A 143 1.93 -13.94 7.91
C ASN A 143 0.77 -13.20 7.27
N MET A 144 1.03 -12.30 6.32
CA MET A 144 0.00 -11.59 5.57
C MET A 144 -0.89 -12.56 4.78
N MET A 145 -0.31 -13.57 4.11
CA MET A 145 -1.08 -14.61 3.43
C MET A 145 -1.92 -15.44 4.41
N ARG A 146 -1.34 -15.81 5.56
CA ARG A 146 -2.03 -16.57 6.60
C ARG A 146 -3.21 -15.78 7.16
N ALA A 147 -3.03 -14.51 7.50
CA ALA A 147 -4.09 -13.63 7.98
C ALA A 147 -5.19 -13.43 6.93
N TYR A 148 -4.82 -13.21 5.66
CA TYR A 148 -5.80 -13.08 4.57
C TYR A 148 -6.65 -14.35 4.40
N ARG A 149 -6.01 -15.53 4.41
CA ARG A 149 -6.70 -16.83 4.30
C ARG A 149 -7.58 -17.10 5.52
N HIS A 150 -7.10 -16.81 6.73
CA HIS A 150 -7.86 -16.95 7.96
C HIS A 150 -9.12 -16.08 7.93
N ALA A 151 -8.97 -14.78 7.65
CA ALA A 151 -10.09 -13.85 7.50
C ALA A 151 -11.10 -14.31 6.44
N LYS A 152 -10.64 -14.77 5.28
CA LYS A 152 -11.47 -15.27 4.17
C LYS A 152 -12.20 -16.57 4.49
N SER A 153 -11.64 -17.43 5.35
CA SER A 153 -12.30 -18.65 5.84
C SER A 153 -13.32 -18.39 6.96
N GLY A 154 -13.25 -17.22 7.57
CA GLY A 154 -14.11 -16.81 8.67
C GLY A 154 -15.37 -16.08 8.21
N LYS A 155 -15.73 -15.02 8.95
CA LYS A 155 -16.97 -14.26 8.75
C LYS A 155 -16.87 -13.18 7.66
N TYR A 156 -15.67 -12.91 7.16
CA TYR A 156 -15.41 -11.81 6.23
C TYR A 156 -14.98 -12.32 4.86
N ASN A 157 -15.30 -11.55 3.82
CA ASN A 157 -14.71 -11.71 2.50
C ASN A 157 -13.73 -10.55 2.25
N PRO A 158 -12.48 -10.63 2.73
CA PRO A 158 -11.55 -9.50 2.68
C PRO A 158 -11.25 -9.08 1.23
N GLY A 159 -11.38 -7.78 0.95
CA GLY A 159 -10.86 -7.19 -0.28
C GLY A 159 -9.35 -7.01 -0.18
N VAL A 160 -8.93 -6.39 0.92
CA VAL A 160 -7.53 -6.05 1.20
C VAL A 160 -7.17 -6.54 2.60
N MET A 161 -5.94 -6.98 2.79
CA MET A 161 -5.33 -7.22 4.10
C MET A 161 -4.17 -6.26 4.31
N ALA A 162 -4.08 -5.67 5.50
CA ALA A 162 -2.99 -4.79 5.92
C ALA A 162 -2.36 -5.29 7.24
N PRO A 163 -1.06 -5.03 7.48
CA PRO A 163 -0.46 -5.17 8.81
C PRO A 163 -0.80 -3.93 9.67
N LEU A 164 -0.42 -3.96 10.95
CA LEU A 164 -0.31 -2.75 11.75
C LEU A 164 0.95 -1.96 11.35
N LEU A 165 0.78 -0.76 10.81
CA LEU A 165 1.89 0.17 10.57
C LEU A 165 2.09 1.11 11.77
N LEU A 166 3.33 1.30 12.21
CA LEU A 166 3.66 2.17 13.35
C LEU A 166 3.04 3.57 13.25
N VAL A 167 3.10 4.19 12.06
CA VAL A 167 2.57 5.53 11.78
C VAL A 167 1.47 5.40 10.73
N ASN A 168 0.23 5.21 11.16
CA ASN A 168 -0.97 5.08 10.32
C ASN A 168 -2.23 5.32 11.18
N GLY A 169 -3.23 6.02 10.63
CA GLY A 169 -4.40 6.48 11.39
C GLY A 169 -5.15 5.38 12.18
N TYR A 170 -5.33 4.21 11.59
CA TYR A 170 -5.95 3.07 12.29
C TYR A 170 -4.91 2.30 13.11
N SER A 171 -3.82 1.91 12.47
CA SER A 171 -2.84 1.00 13.05
C SER A 171 -2.19 1.54 14.31
N SER A 172 -1.83 2.83 14.33
CA SER A 172 -1.21 3.43 15.51
C SER A 172 -2.16 3.43 16.71
N ALA A 173 -3.45 3.69 16.50
CA ALA A 173 -4.44 3.62 17.58
C ALA A 173 -4.52 2.20 18.16
N ARG A 174 -4.56 1.18 17.30
CA ARG A 174 -4.55 -0.23 17.72
C ARG A 174 -3.28 -0.60 18.48
N ILE A 175 -2.10 -0.18 18.02
CA ILE A 175 -0.82 -0.42 18.71
C ILE A 175 -0.82 0.24 20.10
N ILE A 176 -1.26 1.49 20.20
CA ILE A 176 -1.33 2.23 21.47
C ILE A 176 -2.21 1.49 22.48
N GLU A 177 -3.37 0.99 22.05
CA GLU A 177 -4.24 0.18 22.92
C GLU A 177 -3.58 -1.15 23.31
N LYS A 178 -3.01 -1.89 22.36
CA LYS A 178 -2.33 -3.18 22.64
C LYS A 178 -1.13 -3.03 23.59
N LEU A 179 -0.53 -1.84 23.66
CA LEU A 179 0.55 -1.50 24.58
C LEU A 179 0.07 -0.82 25.88
N ASN A 180 -1.25 -0.62 26.06
CA ASN A 180 -1.84 0.11 27.18
C ASN A 180 -1.30 1.55 27.34
N LEU A 181 -1.02 2.22 26.22
CA LEU A 181 -0.40 3.56 26.18
C LEU A 181 -1.42 4.70 26.02
N VAL A 182 -2.73 4.45 26.10
CA VAL A 182 -3.78 5.46 25.85
C VAL A 182 -3.60 6.69 26.73
N GLN A 183 -3.40 6.53 28.04
CA GLN A 183 -3.20 7.66 28.96
C GLN A 183 -1.93 8.48 28.64
N ILE A 184 -0.86 7.79 28.22
CA ILE A 184 0.41 8.43 27.83
C ILE A 184 0.21 9.22 26.54
N TYR A 185 -0.51 8.65 25.57
CA TYR A 185 -0.90 9.34 24.35
C TYR A 185 -1.71 10.60 24.67
N GLU A 186 -2.74 10.48 25.51
CA GLU A 186 -3.63 11.62 25.81
C GLU A 186 -2.91 12.78 26.48
N LYS A 187 -1.95 12.47 27.36
CA LYS A 187 -1.10 13.49 27.99
C LYS A 187 -0.18 14.21 27.01
N LYS A 188 0.32 13.53 25.97
CA LYS A 188 1.30 14.07 25.01
C LYS A 188 0.65 14.74 23.78
N PHE A 189 -0.42 14.15 23.28
CA PHE A 189 -0.98 14.45 21.97
C PHE A 189 -2.47 14.87 22.03
N GLY A 190 -3.07 14.85 23.22
CA GLY A 190 -4.49 15.17 23.41
C GLY A 190 -5.41 13.99 23.13
N LYS A 191 -6.71 14.26 23.01
CA LYS A 191 -7.77 13.22 23.06
C LYS A 191 -7.52 12.04 22.12
N PHE A 192 -7.59 10.83 22.67
CA PHE A 192 -7.46 9.59 21.90
C PHE A 192 -8.74 9.32 21.10
N LYS A 193 -8.59 9.14 19.78
CA LYS A 193 -9.69 8.87 18.86
C LYS A 193 -9.24 7.96 17.73
N TYR A 194 -10.16 7.11 17.30
CA TYR A 194 -10.13 6.46 16.01
C TYR A 194 -10.43 7.49 14.92
N ALA A 195 -9.39 8.03 14.30
CA ALA A 195 -9.52 9.03 13.25
C ALA A 195 -8.30 9.01 12.31
N THR A 196 -8.53 9.36 11.06
CA THR A 196 -7.52 9.60 10.03
C THR A 196 -7.71 11.01 9.47
N GLY A 197 -6.67 11.56 8.86
CA GLY A 197 -6.69 12.82 8.15
C GLY A 197 -5.66 13.83 8.67
N PRO A 198 -5.43 14.91 7.90
CA PRO A 198 -4.34 15.86 8.09
C PRO A 198 -4.47 16.76 9.32
N LEU A 199 -5.62 16.68 10.02
CA LEU A 199 -5.90 17.37 11.28
C LEU A 199 -5.62 16.49 12.51
N THR A 200 -5.34 15.19 12.30
CA THR A 200 -4.98 14.27 13.38
C THR A 200 -3.51 14.42 13.74
N GLN A 201 -3.17 14.17 15.01
CA GLN A 201 -1.77 14.16 15.45
C GLN A 201 -0.96 13.06 14.74
N ILE A 202 -1.61 11.94 14.42
CA ILE A 202 -1.00 10.76 13.82
C ILE A 202 -0.35 11.08 12.47
N GLU A 203 -1.02 11.87 11.62
CA GLU A 203 -0.55 12.15 10.24
C GLU A 203 0.20 13.49 10.10
N SER A 204 0.11 14.36 11.11
CA SER A 204 0.61 15.73 11.01
C SER A 204 1.71 16.10 11.99
N ASN A 205 1.85 15.39 13.12
CA ASN A 205 2.80 15.73 14.17
C ASN A 205 4.06 14.87 14.08
N PRO A 206 5.26 15.43 13.79
CA PRO A 206 6.50 14.67 13.78
C PRO A 206 6.86 14.03 15.12
N GLU A 207 6.54 14.67 16.24
CA GLU A 207 6.82 14.14 17.58
C GLU A 207 6.01 12.87 17.86
N PHE A 208 4.82 12.75 17.26
CA PHE A 208 4.05 11.51 17.31
C PHE A 208 4.77 10.39 16.55
N ALA A 209 5.27 10.66 15.34
CA ALA A 209 6.00 9.67 14.57
C ALA A 209 7.25 9.21 15.33
N LYS A 210 8.05 10.12 15.89
CA LYS A 210 9.22 9.79 16.72
C LYS A 210 8.84 8.98 17.97
N PHE A 211 7.72 9.31 18.62
CA PHE A 211 7.19 8.53 19.74
C PHE A 211 6.89 7.08 19.34
N MET A 212 6.24 6.86 18.20
CA MET A 212 5.96 5.51 17.68
C MET A 212 7.23 4.77 17.25
N TRP A 213 8.27 5.50 16.84
CA TRP A 213 9.62 4.96 16.58
C TRP A 213 10.49 4.80 17.85
N GLY A 214 9.89 5.01 19.02
CA GLY A 214 10.47 4.66 20.32
C GLY A 214 11.34 5.75 20.96
N GLU A 215 11.26 7.03 20.56
CA GLU A 215 12.08 8.12 21.14
C GLU A 215 11.95 8.28 22.67
N SER A 216 10.92 7.69 23.27
CA SER A 216 10.68 7.71 24.72
C SER A 216 10.60 6.33 25.36
N ASP A 217 11.08 5.30 24.64
CA ASP A 217 11.17 3.89 25.06
C ASP A 217 9.85 3.22 25.51
N TYR A 218 8.71 3.91 25.39
CA TYR A 218 7.37 3.33 25.60
C TYR A 218 6.98 2.34 24.49
N VAL A 219 7.45 2.59 23.27
CA VAL A 219 7.18 1.77 22.09
C VAL A 219 8.48 1.07 21.71
N SER A 220 8.51 -0.25 21.88
CA SER A 220 9.59 -1.12 21.42
C SER A 220 9.82 -1.01 19.91
N ASN A 221 10.98 -1.45 19.44
CA ASN A 221 11.25 -1.53 18.00
C ASN A 221 10.27 -2.50 17.31
N ILE A 222 10.12 -2.34 15.99
CA ILE A 222 9.13 -3.08 15.20
C ILE A 222 9.33 -4.60 15.22
N ASP A 223 10.56 -5.08 15.32
CA ASP A 223 10.85 -6.52 15.31
C ASP A 223 10.44 -7.16 16.64
N GLU A 224 10.66 -6.47 17.77
CA GLU A 224 10.15 -6.87 19.08
C GLU A 224 8.62 -6.83 19.13
N LEU A 225 8.00 -5.77 18.61
CA LEU A 225 6.54 -5.66 18.54
C LEU A 225 5.94 -6.77 17.69
N ASN A 226 6.52 -7.06 16.52
CA ASN A 226 6.09 -8.15 15.65
C ASN A 226 6.24 -9.51 16.36
N THR A 227 7.37 -9.75 17.04
CA THR A 227 7.59 -10.97 17.83
C THR A 227 6.57 -11.12 18.96
N LYS A 228 6.21 -10.01 19.62
CA LYS A 228 5.21 -10.02 20.69
C LYS A 228 3.80 -10.28 20.17
N PHE A 229 3.39 -9.61 19.09
CA PHE A 229 2.01 -9.66 18.59
C PHE A 229 1.73 -10.93 17.76
N SER A 230 2.73 -11.47 17.07
CA SER A 230 2.61 -12.70 16.28
C SER A 230 2.38 -13.98 17.12
N LYS A 231 2.67 -13.92 18.43
CA LYS A 231 2.41 -15.02 19.39
C LYS A 231 0.96 -15.06 19.90
N GLN A 232 0.17 -14.02 19.62
CA GLN A 232 -1.24 -13.98 19.98
C GLN A 232 -2.06 -14.78 18.96
N ASP A 233 -3.26 -15.18 19.34
CA ASP A 233 -4.21 -15.79 18.40
C ASP A 233 -4.46 -14.86 17.20
N LEU A 234 -4.70 -15.44 16.02
CA LEU A 234 -4.98 -14.68 14.81
C LEU A 234 -6.24 -13.83 15.01
N ASP A 235 -6.11 -12.53 14.82
CA ASP A 235 -7.16 -11.53 14.97
C ASP A 235 -7.04 -10.51 13.83
N GLU A 236 -7.98 -10.55 12.89
CA GLU A 236 -8.09 -9.57 11.81
C GLU A 236 -9.37 -8.74 11.96
N LYS A 237 -9.23 -7.42 11.89
CA LYS A 237 -10.34 -6.48 12.11
C LYS A 237 -10.62 -5.63 10.88
N PRO A 238 -11.91 -5.39 10.54
CA PRO A 238 -12.23 -4.43 9.50
C PRO A 238 -11.80 -3.03 9.94
N CYS A 239 -11.15 -2.28 9.03
CA CYS A 239 -10.87 -0.87 9.23
C CYS A 239 -12.17 -0.07 8.97
N PRO A 240 -12.66 0.74 9.94
CA PRO A 240 -13.94 1.42 9.80
C PRO A 240 -13.88 2.75 9.01
N TYR A 241 -12.71 3.14 8.52
CA TYR A 241 -12.49 4.36 7.73
C TYR A 241 -11.35 4.14 6.72
N ARG A 242 -11.11 5.14 5.86
CA ARG A 242 -10.05 5.13 4.85
C ARG A 242 -8.71 4.72 5.47
N PHE A 243 -8.03 3.76 4.86
CA PHE A 243 -6.75 3.25 5.32
C PHE A 243 -5.63 3.66 4.36
N SER A 244 -4.57 4.31 4.86
CA SER A 244 -3.39 4.57 4.03
C SER A 244 -2.67 3.27 3.70
N ILE A 245 -2.60 2.92 2.41
CA ILE A 245 -2.20 1.58 1.94
C ILE A 245 -0.69 1.43 1.77
N GLY A 246 0.09 1.98 2.70
CA GLY A 246 1.56 1.91 2.66
C GLY A 246 2.10 0.49 2.54
N ALA A 247 1.42 -0.47 3.17
CA ALA A 247 1.71 -1.90 3.12
C ALA A 247 0.40 -2.70 3.05
N ILE A 248 0.13 -3.41 1.95
CA ILE A 248 -1.10 -4.20 1.78
C ILE A 248 -0.88 -5.47 0.97
N LEU A 249 -1.84 -6.40 1.08
CA LEU A 249 -2.05 -7.58 0.25
C LEU A 249 -3.47 -7.58 -0.32
N PHE A 250 -3.62 -7.86 -1.61
CA PHE A 250 -4.92 -8.08 -2.25
C PHE A 250 -4.81 -9.10 -3.39
N GLU A 251 -5.93 -9.68 -3.79
CA GLU A 251 -5.98 -10.54 -4.97
C GLU A 251 -6.03 -9.70 -6.25
N LYS A 252 -5.31 -10.13 -7.30
CA LYS A 252 -5.38 -9.48 -8.63
C LYS A 252 -6.81 -9.42 -9.16
N SER A 253 -7.64 -10.41 -8.83
CA SER A 253 -9.07 -10.43 -9.16
C SER A 253 -9.82 -9.19 -8.62
N LEU A 254 -9.50 -8.69 -7.43
CA LEU A 254 -10.08 -7.44 -6.90
C LEU A 254 -9.73 -6.26 -7.80
N TRP A 255 -8.47 -6.15 -8.19
CA TRP A 255 -8.00 -5.10 -9.11
C TRP A 255 -8.64 -5.20 -10.49
N GLU A 256 -8.90 -6.41 -11.00
CA GLU A 256 -9.66 -6.64 -12.23
C GLU A 256 -11.14 -6.27 -12.08
N GLU A 257 -11.78 -6.63 -10.96
CA GLU A 257 -13.17 -6.29 -10.63
C GLU A 257 -13.39 -4.77 -10.49
N MET A 258 -12.39 -4.06 -9.94
CA MET A 258 -12.31 -2.59 -9.91
C MET A 258 -12.18 -1.96 -11.31
N GLN A 259 -11.98 -2.79 -12.34
CA GLN A 259 -11.58 -2.37 -13.68
C GLN A 259 -10.25 -1.62 -13.68
N TYR A 260 -9.32 -2.01 -12.81
CA TYR A 260 -8.01 -1.41 -12.59
C TYR A 260 -8.07 0.01 -12.01
N PHE A 261 -6.96 0.50 -11.46
CA PHE A 261 -6.90 1.87 -10.97
C PHE A 261 -7.23 2.86 -12.09
N SER A 262 -8.09 3.81 -11.80
CA SER A 262 -8.38 4.93 -12.67
C SER A 262 -7.19 5.86 -12.70
N VAL A 263 -6.76 6.22 -13.91
CA VAL A 263 -5.64 7.13 -14.15
C VAL A 263 -6.21 8.46 -14.60
N GLU A 264 -6.22 9.43 -13.68
CA GLU A 264 -6.64 10.79 -13.99
C GLU A 264 -5.55 11.54 -14.76
N LYS A 265 -5.96 12.27 -15.80
CA LYS A 265 -5.03 13.07 -16.60
C LYS A 265 -4.52 14.25 -15.77
N ASN A 266 -3.22 14.53 -15.84
CA ASN A 266 -2.55 15.63 -15.13
C ASN A 266 -2.61 15.55 -13.59
N SER A 267 -2.85 14.37 -13.03
CA SER A 267 -2.79 14.10 -11.60
C SER A 267 -1.59 13.23 -11.27
N ILE A 268 -0.97 13.45 -10.11
CA ILE A 268 0.08 12.57 -9.58
C ILE A 268 -0.47 11.24 -9.04
N GLY A 269 -1.80 11.14 -8.87
CA GLY A 269 -2.46 9.92 -8.37
C GLY A 269 -2.11 9.55 -6.93
N MET A 270 -1.36 10.38 -6.21
CA MET A 270 -0.99 10.15 -4.82
C MET A 270 -2.23 10.20 -3.94
N GLY A 271 -2.50 9.13 -3.19
CA GLY A 271 -3.68 9.01 -2.36
C GLY A 271 -4.94 8.56 -3.13
N ALA A 272 -4.91 8.56 -4.47
CA ALA A 272 -6.07 8.21 -5.30
C ALA A 272 -6.20 6.69 -5.47
N ASP A 273 -5.09 5.96 -5.43
CA ASP A 273 -5.07 4.49 -5.38
C ASP A 273 -5.70 3.98 -4.08
N GLU A 274 -5.35 4.60 -2.95
CA GLU A 274 -5.95 4.30 -1.64
C GLU A 274 -7.45 4.57 -1.64
N GLU A 275 -7.86 5.78 -2.04
CA GLU A 275 -9.27 6.17 -2.08
C GLU A 275 -10.10 5.22 -2.95
N GLN A 276 -9.55 4.79 -4.10
CA GLN A 276 -10.23 3.85 -4.98
C GLN A 276 -10.37 2.46 -4.36
N LEU A 277 -9.32 1.94 -3.72
CA LEU A 277 -9.38 0.64 -3.03
C LEU A 277 -10.36 0.68 -1.86
N ASP A 278 -10.23 1.67 -0.97
CA ASP A 278 -11.11 1.84 0.20
C ASP A 278 -12.57 1.97 -0.24
N THR A 279 -12.85 2.82 -1.23
CA THR A 279 -14.21 3.04 -1.75
C THR A 279 -14.77 1.75 -2.35
N TYR A 280 -13.99 1.05 -3.18
CA TYR A 280 -14.44 -0.19 -3.79
C TYR A 280 -14.74 -1.26 -2.75
N CYS A 281 -13.81 -1.46 -1.80
CA CYS A 281 -13.92 -2.42 -0.70
C CYS A 281 -15.18 -2.17 0.13
N PHE A 282 -15.44 -0.91 0.48
CA PHE A 282 -16.62 -0.51 1.24
C PHE A 282 -17.92 -0.78 0.45
N LEU A 283 -17.99 -0.35 -0.81
CA LEU A 283 -19.20 -0.46 -1.62
C LEU A 283 -19.55 -1.90 -2.03
N HIS A 284 -18.57 -2.81 -2.09
CA HIS A 284 -18.76 -4.19 -2.57
C HIS A 284 -18.72 -5.23 -1.45
N SER A 285 -18.86 -4.81 -0.19
CA SER A 285 -18.83 -5.71 0.98
C SER A 285 -17.57 -6.58 1.04
N LYS A 286 -16.44 -6.01 0.60
CA LYS A 286 -15.12 -6.64 0.61
C LYS A 286 -14.19 -5.83 1.52
N PRO A 287 -14.37 -5.86 2.84
CA PRO A 287 -13.72 -4.92 3.74
C PRO A 287 -12.20 -4.95 3.62
N LEU A 288 -11.56 -3.78 3.80
CA LEU A 288 -10.15 -3.70 4.13
C LEU A 288 -9.98 -4.16 5.57
N MET A 289 -9.24 -5.25 5.75
CA MET A 289 -8.97 -5.88 7.03
C MET A 289 -7.56 -5.57 7.47
N VAL A 290 -7.34 -5.47 8.78
CA VAL A 290 -6.03 -5.23 9.40
C VAL A 290 -5.73 -6.38 10.34
N SER A 291 -4.60 -7.04 10.14
CA SER A 291 -4.11 -8.12 11.01
C SER A 291 -3.46 -7.52 12.26
N GLU A 292 -4.02 -7.82 13.43
CA GLU A 292 -3.54 -7.35 14.74
C GLU A 292 -2.25 -8.05 15.22
N ASN A 293 -1.78 -9.04 14.44
CA ASN A 293 -0.63 -9.90 14.75
C ASN A 293 0.64 -9.56 13.97
N ILE A 294 0.58 -8.63 13.01
CA ILE A 294 1.69 -8.30 12.12
C ILE A 294 2.01 -6.83 12.31
N VAL A 295 3.26 -6.51 12.63
CA VAL A 295 3.70 -5.13 12.83
C VAL A 295 4.81 -4.80 11.83
N VAL A 296 4.67 -3.67 11.15
CA VAL A 296 5.70 -3.11 10.27
C VAL A 296 5.93 -1.63 10.57
N GLY A 297 7.09 -1.11 10.21
CA GLY A 297 7.36 0.32 10.30
C GLY A 297 6.81 1.05 9.08
N HIS A 298 6.25 2.24 9.28
CA HIS A 298 6.09 3.26 8.25
C HIS A 298 6.76 4.52 8.77
N LEU A 299 7.68 5.11 7.99
CA LEU A 299 8.52 6.18 8.51
C LEU A 299 7.68 7.40 8.91
N SER A 300 6.86 7.91 7.99
CA SER A 300 6.22 9.21 8.17
C SER A 300 5.21 9.56 7.07
N PHE A 301 4.19 10.35 7.42
CA PHE A 301 3.36 11.06 6.45
C PHE A 301 4.05 12.31 5.90
N SER A 302 3.48 12.90 4.84
CA SER A 302 4.07 14.04 4.10
C SER A 302 4.53 15.21 4.98
N LYS A 303 3.72 15.62 5.96
CA LYS A 303 4.07 16.74 6.88
C LYS A 303 5.20 16.38 7.86
N GLN A 304 5.45 15.09 8.06
CA GLN A 304 6.44 14.55 8.99
C GLN A 304 7.78 14.22 8.31
N ASN A 305 7.80 14.10 6.97
CA ASN A 305 8.94 13.61 6.18
C ASN A 305 10.28 14.28 6.52
N GLN A 306 10.33 15.62 6.61
CA GLN A 306 11.59 16.33 6.85
C GLN A 306 12.18 15.99 8.22
N ALA A 307 11.37 16.14 9.28
CA ALA A 307 11.79 15.84 10.65
C ALA A 307 12.13 14.35 10.84
N MET A 308 11.38 13.45 10.18
CA MET A 308 11.63 12.02 10.27
C MET A 308 12.85 11.57 9.46
N LYS A 309 13.20 12.27 8.37
CA LYS A 309 14.48 12.08 7.68
C LYS A 309 15.66 12.43 8.59
N GLU A 310 15.61 13.57 9.27
CA GLU A 310 16.64 14.00 10.23
C GLU A 310 16.74 13.01 11.40
N TYR A 311 15.59 12.58 11.94
CA TYR A 311 15.53 11.57 12.99
C TYR A 311 16.15 10.23 12.55
N TYR A 312 15.79 9.74 11.36
CA TYR A 312 16.35 8.52 10.78
C TYR A 312 17.87 8.60 10.62
N GLN A 313 18.38 9.73 10.11
CA GLN A 313 19.82 9.92 9.91
C GLN A 313 20.59 9.97 11.24
N LYS A 314 19.99 10.56 12.29
CA LYS A 314 20.59 10.66 13.62
C LYS A 314 20.54 9.33 14.39
N TYR A 315 19.49 8.54 14.24
CA TYR A 315 19.23 7.33 15.03
C TYR A 315 19.13 6.06 14.18
N LYS A 316 20.07 5.88 13.24
CA LYS A 316 20.07 4.75 12.28
C LYS A 316 19.86 3.37 12.92
N ASN A 317 20.44 3.13 14.10
CA ASN A 317 20.33 1.86 14.83
C ASN A 317 18.89 1.47 15.20
N ARG A 318 17.94 2.42 15.21
CA ARG A 318 16.52 2.12 15.45
C ARG A 318 15.82 1.47 14.26
N PHE A 319 16.45 1.49 13.08
CA PHE A 319 15.87 1.04 11.81
C PHE A 319 16.58 -0.18 11.22
N THR A 320 17.75 -0.53 11.76
CA THR A 320 18.56 -1.70 11.38
C THR A 320 17.85 -3.01 11.69
N TYR A 321 18.24 -4.10 11.04
CA TYR A 321 17.47 -5.35 10.98
C TYR A 321 18.34 -6.60 10.93
#